data_AF-A0A1F8PAP5-F1
#
_entry.id   AF-A0A1F8PAP5-F1
#
_cell.length_a   1.000
_cell.length_b   1.000
_cell.length_c   1.000
_cell.angle_alpha   90.00
_cell.angle_beta   90.00
_cell.angle_gamma   90.00
#
_symmetry.space_group_name_H-M   'P 1'
#
loop_
_entity.id
_entity.type
_entity.pdbx_description
1 polymer ?
#
loop_
_entity_poly.entity_id
_entity_poly.type
_entity_poly.pdbx_seq_one_letter_code
_entity_poly.pdbx_strand_id
1 'polypeptide(L)'
;MIIKDTDFEKVAESIKPDAKKRVVLPGRVREGVTYHVYTNSIGQIVLDPQVTIPASEAWLFENPEALAAVRRGLKDAAEGRVRKIALKSL
;
A
#
# COMPACT_ATOMS: atom_id res chain seq x y z
N MET A 1 15.96 4.75 -6.32
CA MET A 1 16.25 5.10 -4.91
C MET A 1 15.23 4.38 -4.04
N ILE A 2 15.67 3.62 -3.03
CA ILE A 2 14.75 2.80 -2.19
C ILE A 2 13.93 3.69 -1.25
N ILE A 3 14.54 4.76 -0.75
CA ILE A 3 13.90 5.75 0.12
C ILE A 3 13.18 6.78 -0.77
N LYS A 4 11.86 6.84 -0.68
CA LYS A 4 11.01 7.79 -1.44
C LYS A 4 10.87 9.15 -0.74
N ASP A 5 11.04 9.15 0.58
CA ASP A 5 10.96 10.32 1.46
C ASP A 5 12.03 10.15 2.55
N THR A 6 12.85 11.19 2.76
CA THR A 6 13.97 11.19 3.70
C THR A 6 13.60 11.67 5.10
N ASP A 7 12.36 12.13 5.31
CA ASP A 7 11.89 12.60 6.60
C ASP A 7 11.49 11.40 7.48
N PHE A 8 12.46 10.89 8.23
CA PHE A 8 12.27 9.76 9.12
C PHE A 8 11.78 10.20 10.50
N GLU A 9 10.70 9.55 10.97
CA GLU A 9 10.22 9.64 12.34
C GLU A 9 10.74 8.46 13.16
N LYS A 10 11.32 8.72 14.34
CA LYS A 10 11.70 7.68 15.29
C LYS A 10 10.43 7.14 15.98
N VAL A 11 9.97 5.96 15.58
CA VAL A 11 8.70 5.38 16.07
C VAL A 11 8.83 4.52 17.33
N ALA A 12 10.03 4.06 17.67
CA ALA A 12 10.29 3.26 18.86
C ALA A 12 11.73 3.48 19.35
N GLU A 13 11.94 3.32 20.65
CA GLU A 13 13.25 3.42 21.28
C GLU A 13 13.69 2.07 21.86
N SER A 14 14.95 1.70 21.62
CA SER A 14 15.63 0.59 22.30
C SER A 14 14.97 -0.80 22.17
N ILE A 15 14.41 -1.13 20.99
CA ILE A 15 13.89 -2.47 20.72
C ILE A 15 15.05 -3.47 20.60
N LYS A 16 15.04 -4.50 21.46
CA LYS A 16 15.99 -5.61 21.39
C LYS A 16 15.36 -6.80 20.65
N PRO A 17 16.12 -7.52 19.81
CA PRO A 17 15.68 -8.80 19.29
C PRO A 17 15.38 -9.77 20.43
N ASP A 18 14.33 -10.56 20.27
CA ASP A 18 14.05 -11.65 21.20
C ASP A 18 15.00 -12.85 21.01
N ALA A 19 14.83 -13.90 21.81
CA ALA A 19 15.64 -15.12 21.73
C ALA A 19 15.57 -15.82 20.36
N LYS A 20 14.54 -15.54 19.55
CA LYS A 20 14.39 -16.06 18.18
C LYS A 20 14.89 -15.07 17.13
N LYS A 21 15.62 -14.03 17.53
CA LYS A 21 16.17 -12.96 16.68
C LYS A 21 15.09 -12.13 15.98
N ARG A 22 13.88 -12.05 16.55
CA ARG A 22 12.78 -11.24 15.99
C ARG A 22 12.81 -9.84 16.60
N VAL A 23 12.67 -8.83 15.76
CA VAL A 23 12.45 -7.44 16.19
C VAL A 23 10.95 -7.18 16.16
N VAL A 24 10.36 -6.85 17.32
CA VAL A 24 8.94 -6.51 17.41
C VAL A 24 8.78 -5.01 17.18
N LEU A 25 7.91 -4.65 16.23
CA LEU A 25 7.62 -3.26 15.89
C LEU A 25 6.28 -2.85 16.53
N PRO A 26 6.29 -2.18 17.70
CA PRO A 26 5.06 -1.74 18.34
C PRO A 26 4.44 -0.60 17.53
N GLY A 27 3.31 -0.88 16.89
CA GLY A 27 2.58 0.10 16.08
C GLY A 27 3.15 0.30 14.67
N ARG A 28 2.32 0.88 13.79
CA ARG A 28 2.59 1.16 12.36
C ARG A 28 2.70 -0.03 11.40
N VAL A 29 2.71 -1.26 11.89
CA VAL A 29 2.48 -2.45 11.05
C VAL A 29 0.98 -2.55 10.75
N ARG A 30 0.61 -2.55 9.46
CA ARG A 30 -0.79 -2.66 9.02
C ARG A 30 -1.13 -4.12 8.72
N GLU A 31 -2.37 -4.51 9.02
CA GLU A 31 -2.87 -5.83 8.64
C GLU A 31 -2.95 -5.97 7.12
N GLY A 32 -2.67 -7.16 6.59
CA GLY A 32 -2.69 -7.44 5.15
C GLY A 32 -1.53 -6.84 4.34
N VAL A 33 -0.55 -6.21 5.00
CA VAL A 33 0.64 -5.63 4.37
C VAL A 33 1.84 -6.55 4.55
N THR A 34 2.55 -6.83 3.46
CA THR A 34 3.87 -7.49 3.50
C THR A 34 4.96 -6.43 3.39
N TYR A 35 6.22 -6.77 3.66
CA TYR A 35 7.33 -5.81 3.61
C TYR A 35 8.47 -6.38 2.80
N HIS A 36 8.99 -5.59 1.87
CA HIS A 36 10.33 -5.82 1.35
C HIS A 36 11.34 -5.33 2.39
N VAL A 37 12.33 -6.16 2.68
CA VAL A 37 13.36 -5.89 3.68
C VAL A 37 14.67 -5.61 2.98
N TYR A 38 15.23 -4.44 3.22
CA TYR A 38 16.52 -4.03 2.68
C TYR A 38 17.51 -3.80 3.81
N THR A 39 18.78 -4.06 3.54
CA THR A 39 19.89 -3.69 4.42
C THR A 39 21.00 -2.99 3.64
N ASN A 40 21.83 -2.24 4.34
CA ASN A 40 23.00 -1.58 3.77
C ASN A 40 24.29 -1.97 4.51
N SER A 41 25.44 -1.49 4.03
CA SER A 41 26.76 -1.84 4.56
C SER A 41 26.99 -1.44 6.02
N ILE A 42 26.22 -0.49 6.55
CA ILE A 42 26.29 -0.04 7.94
C ILE A 42 25.26 -0.75 8.85
N GLY A 43 24.52 -1.71 8.31
CA GLY A 43 23.57 -2.53 9.06
C GLY A 43 22.22 -1.88 9.34
N GLN A 44 21.89 -0.75 8.69
CA GLN A 44 20.53 -0.21 8.74
C GLN A 44 19.58 -1.17 8.02
N ILE A 45 18.34 -1.23 8.51
CA ILE A 45 17.25 -2.02 7.92
C ILE A 45 16.15 -1.05 7.48
N VAL A 46 15.69 -1.19 6.25
CA VAL A 46 14.53 -0.46 5.71
C VAL A 46 13.43 -1.46 5.41
N LEU A 47 12.22 -1.17 5.89
CA LEU A 47 11.01 -1.95 5.63
C LEU A 47 10.12 -1.15 4.69
N ASP A 48 9.98 -1.61 3.45
CA ASP A 48 9.11 -0.97 2.44
C ASP A 48 7.79 -1.74 2.33
N PRO A 49 6.66 -1.18 2.80
CA PRO A 49 5.36 -1.86 2.81
C PRO A 49 4.86 -2.15 1.40
N GLN A 50 4.35 -3.36 1.20
CA GLN A 50 3.77 -3.88 -0.03
C GLN A 50 2.34 -4.34 0.21
N VAL A 51 1.47 -4.11 -0.77
CA VAL A 51 0.12 -4.68 -0.80
C VAL A 51 0.03 -5.64 -1.99
N THR A 52 -0.56 -6.81 -1.75
CA THR A 52 -0.81 -7.78 -2.83
C THR A 52 -2.10 -7.41 -3.52
N ILE A 53 -2.05 -7.28 -4.84
CA ILE A 53 -3.22 -7.09 -5.70
C ILE A 53 -3.57 -8.46 -6.28
N PRO A 54 -4.82 -8.94 -6.16
CA PRO A 54 -5.26 -10.18 -6.81
C PRO A 54 -4.97 -10.14 -8.31
N ALA A 55 -4.57 -11.28 -8.89
CA ALA A 55 -4.23 -11.34 -10.32
C ALA A 55 -5.39 -10.88 -11.23
N SER A 56 -6.64 -11.13 -10.82
CA SER A 56 -7.85 -10.67 -11.52
C SER A 56 -8.04 -9.16 -11.52
N GLU A 57 -7.35 -8.42 -10.66
CA GLU A 57 -7.44 -6.96 -10.50
C GLU A 57 -6.17 -6.24 -10.94
N ALA A 58 -5.04 -6.95 -11.09
CA ALA A 58 -3.75 -6.38 -11.45
C ALA A 58 -3.80 -5.56 -12.76
N TRP A 59 -4.56 -6.04 -13.76
CA TRP A 59 -4.73 -5.37 -15.05
C TRP A 59 -5.23 -3.92 -14.92
N LEU A 60 -6.05 -3.62 -13.91
CA LEU A 60 -6.59 -2.28 -13.72
C LEU A 60 -5.48 -1.29 -13.36
N PHE A 61 -4.49 -1.73 -12.60
CA PHE A 61 -3.35 -0.91 -12.18
C PHE A 61 -2.27 -0.80 -13.26
N GLU A 62 -2.27 -1.72 -14.23
CA GLU A 62 -1.40 -1.69 -15.42
C GLU A 62 -1.96 -0.81 -16.55
N ASN A 63 -3.25 -0.46 -16.50
CA ASN A 63 -3.91 0.41 -17.47
C ASN A 63 -4.27 1.77 -16.86
N PRO A 64 -3.45 2.82 -17.05
CA PRO A 64 -3.68 4.14 -16.46
C PRO A 64 -5.00 4.79 -16.87
N GLU A 65 -5.46 4.54 -18.09
CA GLU A 65 -6.72 5.09 -18.60
C GLU A 65 -7.93 4.46 -17.89
N ALA A 66 -7.95 3.13 -17.80
CA ALA A 66 -9.00 2.41 -17.08
C ALA A 66 -9.03 2.80 -15.60
N LEU A 67 -7.85 2.90 -14.96
CA LEU A 67 -7.75 3.35 -13.58
C LEU A 67 -8.29 4.77 -13.38
N ALA A 68 -7.96 5.69 -14.30
CA ALA A 68 -8.46 7.06 -14.27
C ALA A 68 -9.99 7.11 -14.45
N ALA A 69 -10.54 6.29 -15.34
CA ALA A 69 -11.98 6.19 -15.56
C ALA A 69 -12.72 5.67 -14.31
N VAL A 70 -12.20 4.62 -13.66
CA VAL A 70 -12.75 4.09 -12.40
C VAL A 70 -12.69 5.15 -11.30
N ARG A 71 -11.55 5.82 -11.11
CA ARG A 71 -11.41 6.90 -10.11
C ARG A 71 -12.40 8.03 -10.33
N ARG A 72 -12.60 8.44 -11.58
CA ARG A 72 -13.61 9.44 -11.94
C ARG A 72 -15.02 8.97 -11.60
N GLY A 73 -15.38 7.74 -11.97
CA GLY A 73 -16.70 7.17 -11.64
C GLY A 73 -16.96 7.08 -10.15
N LEU A 74 -15.96 6.70 -9.35
CA LEU A 74 -16.06 6.69 -7.88
C LEU A 74 -16.27 8.09 -7.30
N LYS A 75 -15.58 9.11 -7.84
CA LYS A 75 -15.78 10.51 -7.46
C LYS A 75 -17.19 10.99 -7.82
N ASP A 76 -17.63 10.71 -9.05
CA ASP A 76 -18.97 11.05 -9.52
C ASP A 76 -20.06 10.42 -8.65
N ALA A 77 -19.87 9.15 -8.25
CA ALA A 77 -20.77 8.46 -7.34
C ALA A 77 -20.85 9.11 -5.95
N ALA A 78 -19.69 9.46 -5.37
CA ALA A 78 -19.63 10.15 -4.09
C ALA A 78 -20.30 11.54 -4.13
N GLU A 79 -20.23 12.23 -5.26
CA GLU A 79 -20.85 13.54 -5.49
C GLU A 79 -22.32 13.43 -5.96
N GLY A 80 -22.89 12.21 -6.04
CA GLY A 80 -24.27 11.99 -6.47
C GLY A 80 -24.52 12.20 -7.97
N ARG A 81 -23.47 12.33 -8.79
CA ARG A 81 -23.54 12.41 -10.26
C ARG A 81 -23.75 11.04 -10.89
N VAL A 82 -24.80 10.35 -10.46
CA VAL A 82 -25.17 9.01 -10.92
C VAL A 82 -26.49 9.03 -11.67
N ARG A 83 -26.63 8.16 -12.67
CA ARG A 83 -27.87 7.93 -13.38
C ARG A 83 -28.33 6.50 -13.18
N LYS A 84 -29.60 6.30 -12.82
CA LYS A 84 -30.19 4.97 -12.79
C LYS A 84 -30.37 4.46 -14.22
N ILE A 85 -29.80 3.31 -14.50
CA ILE A 85 -29.92 2.63 -15.80
C ILE A 85 -30.73 1.35 -15.59
N ALA A 86 -31.69 1.07 -16.47
CA ALA A 86 -32.39 -0.20 -16.48
C ALA A 86 -31.58 -1.21 -17.31
N LEU A 87 -31.40 -2.43 -16.82
CA LEU A 87 -30.63 -3.48 -17.49
C LEU A 87 -31.13 -3.85 -18.91
N LYS A 88 -32.32 -3.38 -19.30
CA LYS A 88 -32.89 -3.57 -20.65
C LYS A 88 -32.34 -2.59 -21.69
N SER A 89 -31.51 -1.62 -21.30
CA SER A 89 -31.00 -0.56 -22.19
C SER A 89 -29.48 -0.59 -22.34
N LEU A 90 -28.86 -1.77 -22.18
CA LEU A 90 -27.45 -2.04 -22.44
C LEU A 90 -27.32 -3.03 -23.60
#